data_AF-A0A7X3LV34-F1
#
_entry.id   AF-A0A7X3LV34-F1
#
_cell.length_a   1.000
_cell.length_b   1.000
_cell.length_c   1.000
_cell.angle_alpha   90.00
_cell.angle_beta   90.00
_cell.angle_gamma   90.00
#
_symmetry.space_group_name_H-M   'P 1'
#
loop_
_entity.id
_entity.type
_entity.pdbx_description
1 polymer ?
#
loop_
_entity_poly.entity_id
_entity_poly.type
_entity_poly.pdbx_seq_one_letter_code
_entity_poly.pdbx_strand_id
1 'polypeptide(L)'
;MEDFAGVWKSIFTALKGHPEAVFGATCLLVGAALLSSGVNGVLAGGFPLCVYVIYNTRMKSKEAHDRRMAELNVESVEAQEGRETLKRMQRRIAGKVASDAD
;
A
#
# COMPACT_ATOMS: atom_id res chain seq x y z
N MET A 1 36.86 11.12 9.92
CA MET A 1 35.92 10.22 9.25
C MET A 1 34.57 10.47 9.87
N GLU A 2 33.88 11.49 9.36
CA GLU A 2 32.55 11.90 9.82
C GLU A 2 31.57 10.73 9.62
N ASP A 3 30.61 10.60 10.54
CA ASP A 3 29.65 9.51 10.75
C ASP A 3 28.99 8.94 9.47
N PHE A 4 29.77 8.20 8.68
CA PHE A 4 29.29 7.58 7.45
C PHE A 4 28.14 6.60 7.74
N ALA A 5 28.24 5.89 8.87
CA ALA A 5 27.19 5.01 9.37
C ALA A 5 25.91 5.78 9.79
N GLY A 6 26.06 6.98 10.37
CA GLY A 6 24.94 7.84 10.75
C GLY A 6 24.19 8.41 9.54
N VAL A 7 24.94 8.85 8.53
CA VAL A 7 24.40 9.34 7.25
C VAL A 7 23.65 8.22 6.51
N TRP A 8 24.25 7.03 6.41
CA TRP A 8 23.59 5.88 5.79
C TRP A 8 22.33 5.46 6.53
N LYS A 9 22.34 5.47 7.88
CA LYS A 9 21.16 5.15 8.68
C LYS A 9 20.05 6.19 8.53
N SER A 10 20.40 7.47 8.45
CA SER A 10 19.45 8.56 8.18
C SER A 10 18.83 8.41 6.79
N ILE A 11 19.65 8.13 5.77
CA ILE A 11 19.19 7.86 4.40
C ILE A 11 18.26 6.64 4.37
N PHE A 12 18.63 5.52 4.99
CA PHE A 12 17.76 4.33 5.08
C PHE A 12 16.45 4.59 5.82
N THR A 13 16.47 5.45 6.85
CA THR A 13 15.27 5.82 7.60
C THR A 13 14.35 6.72 6.77
N ALA A 14 14.91 7.69 6.03
CA ALA A 14 14.17 8.52 5.10
C ALA A 14 13.59 7.70 3.92
N LEU A 15 14.33 6.69 3.45
CA LEU A 15 13.92 5.78 2.38
C LEU A 15 12.80 4.82 2.81
N LYS A 16 12.70 4.50 4.11
CA LYS A 16 11.73 3.53 4.65
C LYS A 16 10.26 3.93 4.43
N GLY A 17 9.98 5.22 4.22
CA GLY A 17 8.64 5.75 3.92
C GLY A 17 8.40 6.09 2.44
N HIS A 18 9.43 6.06 1.60
CA HIS A 18 9.37 6.51 0.22
C HIS A 18 9.98 5.48 -0.73
N PRO A 19 9.33 4.31 -0.94
CA PRO A 19 9.82 3.24 -1.82
C PRO A 19 10.13 3.74 -3.24
N GLU A 20 9.40 4.75 -3.72
CA GLU A 20 9.61 5.39 -5.01
C GLU A 20 10.95 6.13 -5.10
N ALA A 21 11.37 6.79 -4.02
CA ALA A 21 12.64 7.52 -3.98
C ALA A 21 13.83 6.56 -3.94
N VAL A 22 13.70 5.44 -3.22
CA VAL A 22 14.72 4.37 -3.23
C VAL A 22 14.86 3.78 -4.62
N PHE A 23 13.73 3.46 -5.25
CA PHE A 23 13.72 2.85 -6.57
C PHE A 23 14.30 3.78 -7.63
N GLY A 24 13.99 5.09 -7.57
CA GLY A 24 14.57 6.10 -8.44
C GLY A 24 16.09 6.22 -8.28
N ALA A 25 16.58 6.25 -7.04
CA ALA A 25 18.02 6.28 -6.77
C ALA A 25 18.74 5.01 -7.26
N THR A 26 18.14 3.83 -7.08
CA THR A 26 18.66 2.57 -7.62
C THR A 26 18.70 2.59 -9.15
N CYS A 27 17.66 3.12 -9.81
CA CYS A 27 17.64 3.24 -11.27
C CYS A 27 18.76 4.13 -11.82
N LEU A 28 19.09 5.23 -11.12
CA LEU A 28 20.23 6.10 -11.47
C LEU A 28 21.56 5.37 -11.33
N LEU A 29 21.77 4.64 -10.22
CA LEU A 29 22.99 3.87 -10.00
C LEU A 29 23.16 2.74 -11.02
N VAL A 30 22.08 2.06 -11.37
CA VAL A 30 22.08 1.02 -12.42
C VAL A 30 22.37 1.63 -13.79
N GLY A 31 21.78 2.78 -14.13
CA GLY A 31 22.09 3.48 -15.38
C GLY A 31 23.56 3.89 -15.48
N ALA A 32 24.14 4.40 -14.38
CA ALA A 32 25.56 4.73 -14.31
C ALA A 32 26.46 3.47 -14.45
N ALA A 33 26.07 2.35 -13.85
CA ALA A 33 26.79 1.08 -13.98
C ALA A 33 26.74 0.52 -15.42
N LEU A 34 25.59 0.63 -16.09
CA LEU A 34 25.41 0.21 -17.49
C LEU A 34 26.21 1.08 -18.46
N LEU A 35 26.31 2.39 -18.22
CA LEU A 35 27.18 3.26 -18.99
C LEU A 35 28.66 2.88 -18.82
N SER A 36 29.08 2.56 -17.60
CA SER A 36 30.46 2.13 -17.30
C SER A 36 30.82 0.80 -17.97
N SER A 37 29.85 -0.09 -18.19
CA SER A 37 30.06 -1.37 -18.90
C SER A 37 30.01 -1.27 -20.43
N GLY A 38 29.91 -0.06 -20.99
CA GLY A 38 29.95 0.19 -22.44
C GLY A 38 28.61 0.01 -23.14
N VAL A 39 27.50 -0.04 -22.40
CA VAL A 39 26.16 -0.08 -22.99
C VAL A 39 25.82 1.29 -23.60
N ASN A 40 25.18 1.28 -24.77
CA ASN A 40 24.70 2.49 -25.43
C ASN A 40 23.85 3.35 -24.46
N GLY A 41 24.15 4.64 -24.35
CA GLY A 41 23.54 5.53 -23.36
C GLY A 41 22.01 5.61 -23.43
N VAL A 42 21.43 5.38 -24.61
CA VAL A 42 19.97 5.28 -24.77
C VAL A 42 19.40 4.07 -24.02
N LEU A 43 20.08 2.92 -24.08
CA LEU A 43 19.66 1.71 -23.38
C LEU A 43 19.98 1.78 -21.88
N ALA A 44 21.14 2.34 -21.53
CA ALA A 44 21.56 2.50 -20.15
C ALA A 44 20.65 3.44 -19.36
N GLY A 45 20.13 4.51 -19.99
CA GLY A 45 19.13 5.39 -19.39
C GLY A 45 17.69 4.90 -19.56
N GLY A 46 17.35 4.36 -20.74
CA GLY A 46 15.98 3.96 -21.08
C GLY A 46 15.49 2.75 -20.30
N PHE A 47 16.33 1.73 -20.09
CA PHE A 47 15.93 0.51 -19.39
C PHE A 47 15.53 0.76 -17.94
N PRO A 48 16.34 1.43 -17.09
CA PRO A 48 15.94 1.75 -15.72
C PRO A 48 14.70 2.65 -15.66
N LEU A 49 14.55 3.58 -16.61
CA LEU A 49 13.41 4.49 -16.66
C LEU A 49 12.10 3.76 -16.98
N CYS A 50 12.12 2.80 -17.91
CA CYS A 50 10.97 1.95 -18.20
C CYS A 50 10.55 1.11 -16.98
N VAL A 51 11.52 0.53 -16.27
CA VAL A 51 11.24 -0.24 -15.05
C VAL A 51 10.64 0.68 -13.97
N TYR A 52 11.15 1.91 -13.82
CA TYR A 52 10.60 2.91 -12.90
C TYR A 52 9.14 3.24 -13.20
N VAL A 53 8.79 3.51 -14.46
CA VAL A 53 7.41 3.82 -14.86
C VAL A 53 6.47 2.64 -14.61
N ILE A 54 6.90 1.41 -14.92
CA ILE A 54 6.09 0.20 -14.67
C ILE A 54 5.87 -0.01 -13.18
N TYR A 55 6.91 0.14 -12.36
CA TYR A 55 6.83 0.01 -10.91
C TYR A 55 5.85 1.02 -10.31
N ASN A 56 5.98 2.29 -10.71
CA ASN A 56 5.13 3.38 -10.20
C ASN A 56 3.66 3.17 -10.62
N THR A 57 3.43 2.71 -11.85
CA THR A 57 2.08 2.35 -12.34
C THR A 57 1.47 1.19 -11.55
N ARG A 58 2.25 0.15 -11.25
CA ARG A 58 1.80 -1.01 -10.45
C ARG A 58 1.49 -0.62 -9.01
N MET A 59 2.31 0.22 -8.39
CA MET A 59 2.07 0.72 -7.03
C MET A 59 0.77 1.51 -6.93
N LYS A 60 0.52 2.45 -7.86
CA LYS A 60 -0.75 3.20 -7.90
C LYS A 60 -1.97 2.30 -8.07
N SER A 61 -1.86 1.28 -8.93
CA SER A 61 -2.94 0.30 -9.10
C SER A 61 -3.17 -0.53 -7.84
N LYS A 62 -2.12 -0.85 -7.09
CA LYS A 62 -2.22 -1.60 -5.83
C LYS A 62 -2.84 -0.76 -4.73
N GLU A 63 -2.43 0.49 -4.57
CA GLU A 63 -3.03 1.42 -3.59
C GLU A 63 -4.51 1.67 -3.87
N ALA A 64 -4.89 1.82 -5.14
CA ALA A 64 -6.29 1.95 -5.53
C ALA A 64 -7.10 0.67 -5.22
N HIS A 65 -6.49 -0.50 -5.36
CA HIS A 65 -7.13 -1.77 -5.05
C HIS A 65 -7.27 -2.00 -3.54
N ASP A 66 -6.20 -1.72 -2.78
CA ASP A 66 -6.19 -1.85 -1.32
C ASP A 66 -7.19 -0.88 -0.67
N ARG A 67 -7.34 0.35 -1.19
CA ARG A 67 -8.39 1.29 -0.74
C ARG A 67 -9.80 0.73 -0.96
N ARG A 68 -10.08 0.20 -2.15
CA ARG A 68 -11.39 -0.39 -2.46
C ARG A 68 -11.69 -1.62 -1.59
N MET A 69 -10.68 -2.44 -1.32
CA MET A 69 -10.84 -3.61 -0.44
C MET A 69 -11.04 -3.20 1.02
N ALA A 70 -10.39 -2.11 1.48
CA ALA A 70 -10.63 -1.57 2.80
C ALA A 70 -12.06 -1.04 2.97
N GLU A 71 -12.59 -0.33 1.96
CA GLU A 71 -13.98 0.14 1.93
C GLU A 71 -14.99 -1.02 1.96
N LEU A 72 -14.78 -2.05 1.12
CA LEU A 72 -15.61 -3.26 1.10
C LEU A 72 -15.59 -4.02 2.43
N ASN A 73 -14.44 -4.06 3.11
CA ASN A 73 -14.32 -4.74 4.39
C ASN A 73 -15.12 -4.02 5.49
N VAL A 74 -15.06 -2.68 5.54
CA VAL A 74 -15.86 -1.88 6.48
C VAL A 74 -17.35 -2.05 6.23
N GLU A 75 -17.79 -1.98 4.98
CA GLU A 75 -19.20 -2.17 4.61
C GLU A 75 -19.70 -3.57 5.01
N SER A 76 -18.87 -4.59 4.84
CA SER A 76 -19.23 -5.96 5.24
C SER A 76 -19.36 -6.13 6.75
N VAL A 77 -18.52 -5.44 7.54
CA VAL A 77 -18.55 -5.46 9.00
C VAL A 77 -19.78 -4.71 9.51
N GLU A 78 -20.06 -3.51 8.99
CA GLU A 78 -21.26 -2.74 9.36
C GLU A 78 -22.56 -3.49 9.00
N ALA A 79 -22.59 -4.17 7.84
CA ALA A 79 -23.73 -5.00 7.43
C ALA A 79 -23.90 -6.28 8.27
N GLN A 80 -22.83 -6.76 8.91
CA GLN A 80 -22.90 -7.88 9.86
C GLN A 80 -23.39 -7.42 11.24
N GLU A 81 -22.84 -6.32 11.77
CA GLU A 81 -23.24 -5.76 13.05
C GLU A 81 -24.69 -5.29 13.05
N GLY A 82 -25.15 -4.65 11.95
CA GLY A 82 -26.54 -4.24 11.75
C GLY A 82 -27.51 -5.42 11.75
N ARG A 83 -27.12 -6.56 11.16
CA ARG A 83 -27.93 -7.79 11.17
C ARG A 83 -27.97 -8.46 12.54
N GLU A 84 -26.87 -8.45 13.29
CA GLU A 84 -26.87 -8.95 14.67
C GLU A 84 -27.73 -8.10 15.60
N THR A 85 -27.64 -6.78 15.52
CA THR A 85 -28.45 -5.87 16.32
C THR A 85 -29.94 -6.00 16.00
N LEU A 86 -30.31 -6.11 14.72
CA LEU A 86 -31.70 -6.39 14.31
C LEU A 86 -32.21 -7.72 14.86
N LYS A 87 -31.43 -8.80 14.80
CA LYS A 87 -31.81 -10.10 15.39
C LYS A 87 -31.99 -10.02 16.90
N ARG A 88 -31.13 -9.28 17.61
CA ARG A 88 -31.26 -9.06 19.07
C ARG A 88 -32.50 -8.24 19.41
N MET A 89 -32.80 -7.20 18.63
CA MET A 89 -34.03 -6.40 18.81
C MET A 89 -35.29 -7.22 18.53
N GLN A 90 -35.33 -8.01 17.44
CA GLN A 90 -36.46 -8.89 17.14
C GLN A 90 -36.71 -9.90 18.26
N ARG A 91 -35.67 -10.49 18.84
CA ARG A 91 -35.82 -11.40 20.00
C ARG A 91 -36.36 -10.69 21.25
N ARG A 92 -35.93 -9.45 21.53
CA ARG A 92 -36.46 -8.67 22.66
C ARG A 92 -37.92 -8.28 22.46
N ILE A 93 -38.30 -7.89 21.25
CA ILE A 93 -39.68 -7.52 20.94
C ILE A 93 -40.57 -8.76 21.02
N ALA A 94 -40.16 -9.90 20.45
CA ALA A 94 -40.90 -11.16 20.54
C ALA A 94 -41.06 -11.65 21.99
N GLY A 95 -40.00 -11.54 22.81
CA GLY A 95 -40.08 -11.89 24.23
C GLY A 95 -40.98 -10.96 25.05
N LYS A 96 -41.05 -9.67 24.68
CA LYS A 96 -41.92 -8.70 25.35
C LYS A 96 -43.39 -8.89 24.97
N VAL A 97 -43.67 -9.15 23.70
CA VAL A 97 -45.03 -9.48 23.21
C VAL A 97 -45.55 -10.79 23.82
N ALA A 98 -44.68 -11.78 24.05
CA ALA A 98 -45.06 -13.00 24.75
C ALA A 98 -45.39 -12.77 26.24
N SER A 99 -44.71 -11.82 26.90
CA SER A 99 -44.96 -11.46 28.29
C SER A 99 -46.18 -10.58 28.50
N ASP A 100 -46.61 -9.81 27.49
CA ASP A 100 -47.80 -8.96 27.56
C ASP A 100 -49.10 -9.74 27.20
N ALA A 101 -48.98 -11.01 26.82
CA ALA A 101 -50.09 -11.90 26.42
C ALA A 101 -50.49 -12.95 27.48
N ASP A 102 -49.74 -13.04 28.59
CA ASP A 102 -50.08 -13.76 29.83
C ASP A 102 -50.69 -12.78 30.86
#